data_AF-A0A5N6T505-F1
#
_entry.id   AF-A0A5N6T505-F1
#
_cell.length_a   1.000
_cell.length_b   1.000
_cell.length_c   1.000
_cell.angle_alpha   90.00
_cell.angle_beta   90.00
_cell.angle_gamma   90.00
#
_symmetry.space_group_name_H-M   'P 1'
#
loop_
_entity.id
_entity.type
_entity.pdbx_description
1 polymer ?
#
loop_
_entity_poly.entity_id
_entity_poly.type
_entity_poly.pdbx_seq_one_letter_code
_entity_poly.pdbx_strand_id
1 'polypeptide(L)'
;MRAPSLQSISELPATCMRLLKRGSLPSGPSAKKPSRWVTREDVAANSPDAYAVLSHPETIGHRAVSGPYIRFRNFVAKKVIEMPGTGVEVIEVASTASAALVGVMAVALMRHCFEMTLQFVKSDTRNGSEPIINKQSAADLLIKMKVRCEAGRTLTWKACSALGRLPEAAEAAHLAKIFCSENAAKSQYGVLLNDVVCLPIFDEGNKWNPASADVFPRTRYEPHHRLPAAIKAAGYDIKDVKAVIMGHLHLDHAGGLEHFLNTDVPIYVHEGEFKHACWGAGTKAEGGSYLPDYLPLDGSLNWQTFNDSQLDLCTGITLHLCPGHTPGLCIMQVNLPQDGTFIWTTDQFHVRENYENNHAQGWLLRDHKSWMDSTNFVRRLQRLYSATLIFGHDFEVGTALIRQKPFYQ
;
A
#
# COMPACT_ATOMS: atom_id res chain seq x y z
N MET A 1 37.33 24.44 1.11
CA MET A 1 36.73 24.55 -0.24
C MET A 1 35.30 25.06 -0.07
N ARG A 2 34.95 26.20 -0.67
CA ARG A 2 33.58 26.75 -0.63
C ARG A 2 32.65 25.81 -1.39
N ALA A 3 31.53 25.45 -0.79
CA ALA A 3 30.47 24.70 -1.47
C ALA A 3 29.94 25.53 -2.66
N PRO A 4 29.79 24.95 -3.85
CA PRO A 4 29.20 25.66 -4.98
C PRO A 4 27.73 25.98 -4.68
N SER A 5 27.28 27.15 -5.16
CA SER A 5 25.89 27.62 -5.00
C SER A 5 24.90 26.65 -5.67
N LEU A 6 23.83 26.31 -4.94
CA LEU A 6 22.77 25.36 -5.31
C LEU A 6 22.03 25.62 -6.64
N GLN A 7 22.30 26.73 -7.35
CA GLN A 7 21.66 27.06 -8.63
C GLN A 7 22.27 26.36 -9.86
N SER A 8 23.47 25.75 -9.79
CA SER A 8 24.19 25.27 -10.98
C SER A 8 24.02 23.77 -11.32
N ILE A 9 23.24 22.99 -10.55
CA ILE A 9 23.21 21.52 -10.72
C ILE A 9 22.35 21.09 -11.93
N SER A 10 21.45 21.94 -12.45
CA SER A 10 20.63 21.63 -13.64
C SER A 10 21.33 21.88 -14.99
N GLU A 11 22.60 22.27 -14.99
CA GLU A 11 23.32 22.71 -16.19
C GLU A 11 24.00 21.55 -16.96
N LEU A 12 24.11 20.36 -16.36
CA LEU A 12 24.87 19.23 -16.93
C LEU A 12 24.17 17.86 -16.71
N PRO A 13 23.13 17.52 -17.47
CA PRO A 13 22.60 16.16 -17.46
C PRO A 13 23.63 15.16 -18.03
N ALA A 14 24.09 14.22 -17.19
CA ALA A 14 24.86 13.06 -17.64
C ALA A 14 23.90 11.97 -18.14
N THR A 15 23.99 11.59 -19.41
CA THR A 15 23.16 10.53 -19.99
C THR A 15 24.01 9.32 -20.37
N CYS A 16 23.73 8.16 -19.76
CA CYS A 16 24.33 6.90 -20.20
C CYS A 16 23.57 6.39 -21.42
N MET A 17 24.26 6.27 -22.57
CA MET A 17 23.66 5.74 -23.80
C MET A 17 24.56 4.68 -24.39
N ARG A 18 23.96 3.63 -24.97
CA ARG A 18 24.71 2.66 -25.77
C ARG A 18 24.97 3.27 -27.15
N LEU A 19 26.24 3.43 -27.52
CA LEU A 19 26.57 3.80 -28.90
C LEU A 19 26.52 2.58 -29.81
N LEU A 20 25.74 2.71 -30.87
CA LEU A 20 25.84 1.85 -32.05
C LEU A 20 26.52 2.66 -33.15
N LYS A 21 27.66 2.20 -33.63
CA LYS A 21 28.24 2.74 -34.88
C LYS A 21 27.26 2.40 -36.00
N ARG A 22 27.00 3.36 -36.89
CA ARG A 22 26.16 3.13 -38.07
C ARG A 22 26.77 1.96 -38.87
N GLY A 23 26.04 0.86 -38.98
CA GLY A 23 26.49 -0.36 -39.69
C GLY A 23 27.17 -1.45 -38.86
N SER A 24 27.25 -1.36 -37.53
CA SER A 24 27.79 -2.44 -36.67
C SER A 24 26.70 -3.21 -35.93
N LEU A 25 26.74 -4.55 -35.97
CA LEU A 25 25.89 -5.42 -35.14
C LEU A 25 26.26 -5.27 -33.65
N PRO A 26 25.29 -5.39 -32.73
CA PRO A 26 25.57 -5.32 -31.30
C PRO A 26 26.43 -6.52 -30.86
N SER A 27 27.67 -6.26 -30.45
CA SER A 27 28.41 -7.22 -29.61
C SER A 27 27.76 -7.29 -28.22
N GLY A 28 27.97 -8.40 -27.49
CA GLY A 28 27.21 -8.81 -26.29
C GLY A 28 26.97 -7.76 -25.18
N PRO A 29 26.17 -8.09 -24.13
CA PRO A 29 25.64 -7.14 -23.16
C PRO A 29 26.70 -6.30 -22.39
N SER A 30 27.98 -6.71 -22.39
CA SER A 30 29.12 -6.02 -21.78
C SER A 30 29.92 -5.11 -22.72
N ALA A 31 29.53 -4.95 -23.98
CA ALA A 31 30.30 -4.14 -24.93
C ALA A 31 30.31 -2.65 -24.54
N LYS A 32 31.53 -2.08 -24.46
CA LYS A 32 31.91 -0.67 -24.23
C LYS A 32 30.74 0.33 -24.32
N LYS A 33 30.13 0.66 -23.17
CA LYS A 33 29.13 1.74 -23.05
C LYS A 33 29.87 3.06 -22.73
N PRO A 34 29.90 4.03 -23.64
CA PRO A 34 30.43 5.34 -23.33
C PRO A 34 29.36 6.19 -22.64
N SER A 35 29.72 6.88 -21.57
CA SER A 35 28.85 7.87 -20.93
C SER A 35 28.97 9.19 -21.69
N ARG A 36 27.85 9.78 -22.11
CA ARG A 36 27.85 11.10 -22.77
C ARG A 36 27.24 12.14 -21.85
N TRP A 37 27.90 13.28 -21.74
CA TRP A 37 27.33 14.44 -21.08
C TRP A 37 26.56 15.22 -22.12
N VAL A 38 25.31 15.55 -21.82
CA VAL A 38 24.48 16.41 -22.66
C VAL A 38 24.40 17.74 -21.95
N THR A 39 24.76 18.84 -22.59
CA THR A 39 24.60 20.17 -21.99
C THR A 39 23.36 20.88 -22.52
N ARG A 40 22.94 21.98 -21.89
CA ARG A 40 21.86 22.82 -22.43
C ARG A 40 22.24 23.42 -23.79
N GLU A 41 23.51 23.74 -24.01
CA GLU A 41 24.01 24.22 -25.30
C GLU A 41 23.95 23.12 -26.37
N ASP A 42 24.22 21.86 -26.03
CA ASP A 42 24.01 20.74 -26.94
C ASP A 42 22.52 20.64 -27.33
N VAL A 43 21.61 20.77 -26.36
CA VAL A 43 20.17 20.78 -26.63
C VAL A 43 19.78 21.93 -27.56
N ALA A 44 20.25 23.14 -27.28
CA ALA A 44 19.96 24.33 -28.09
C ALA A 44 20.61 24.30 -29.50
N ALA A 45 21.71 23.57 -29.66
CA ALA A 45 22.41 23.43 -30.93
C ALA A 45 21.83 22.35 -31.86
N ASN A 46 20.92 21.52 -31.37
CA ASN A 46 20.22 20.52 -32.17
C ASN A 46 18.88 21.05 -32.69
N SER A 47 18.24 20.32 -33.62
CA SER A 47 16.90 20.69 -34.09
C SER A 47 15.89 20.63 -32.94
N PRO A 48 14.82 21.45 -32.96
CA PRO A 48 13.82 21.46 -31.87
C PRO A 48 13.12 20.12 -31.62
N ASP A 49 13.09 19.22 -32.61
CA ASP A 49 12.51 17.87 -32.48
C ASP A 49 13.51 16.84 -31.92
N ALA A 50 14.77 17.22 -31.71
CA ALA A 50 15.83 16.30 -31.29
C ALA A 50 15.79 15.97 -29.79
N TYR A 51 15.12 16.78 -28.97
CA TYR A 51 14.87 16.55 -27.56
C TYR A 51 13.42 16.91 -27.24
N ALA A 52 12.69 16.01 -26.57
CA ALA A 52 11.31 16.27 -26.16
C ALA A 52 11.02 15.68 -24.79
N VAL A 53 10.34 16.45 -23.94
CA VAL A 53 9.62 15.95 -22.77
C VAL A 53 8.28 15.41 -23.24
N LEU A 54 8.03 14.13 -23.00
CA LEU A 54 6.82 13.43 -23.46
C LEU A 54 5.72 13.45 -22.40
N SER A 55 6.09 13.28 -21.14
CA SER A 55 5.16 13.35 -20.01
C SER A 55 5.90 13.64 -18.70
N HIS A 56 5.16 14.18 -17.74
CA HIS A 56 5.60 14.32 -16.35
C HIS A 56 4.83 13.31 -15.51
N PRO A 57 5.50 12.31 -14.90
CA PRO A 57 4.82 11.39 -14.01
C PRO A 57 4.40 12.11 -12.73
N GLU A 58 3.15 11.92 -12.31
CA GLU A 58 2.71 12.32 -10.98
C GLU A 58 3.16 11.27 -9.96
N THR A 59 3.67 11.72 -8.82
CA THR A 59 4.18 10.84 -7.76
C THR A 59 3.51 11.18 -6.43
N ILE A 60 3.16 10.14 -5.66
CA ILE A 60 2.50 10.28 -4.35
C ILE A 60 3.35 11.01 -3.30
N GLY A 61 4.69 11.00 -3.47
CA GLY A 61 5.66 11.73 -2.68
C GLY A 61 6.69 12.43 -3.58
N HIS A 62 7.58 13.24 -3.02
CA HIS A 62 8.57 14.00 -3.80
C HIS A 62 7.94 14.87 -4.91
N ARG A 63 6.74 15.43 -4.68
CA ARG A 63 5.94 16.18 -5.68
C ARG A 63 6.63 17.39 -6.32
N ALA A 64 7.72 17.88 -5.71
CA ALA A 64 8.55 18.96 -6.25
C ALA A 64 9.74 18.46 -7.09
N VAL A 65 9.96 17.15 -7.18
CA VAL A 65 11.05 16.54 -7.98
C VAL A 65 10.56 16.35 -9.41
N SER A 66 11.40 16.71 -10.39
CA SER A 66 11.08 16.57 -11.81
C SER A 66 11.91 15.45 -12.44
N GLY A 67 11.24 14.35 -12.79
CA GLY A 67 11.81 13.21 -13.53
C GLY A 67 10.97 12.85 -14.75
N PRO A 68 10.90 13.72 -15.78
CA PRO A 68 10.02 13.51 -16.93
C PRO A 68 10.44 12.32 -17.78
N TYR A 69 9.48 11.76 -18.51
CA TYR A 69 9.78 10.87 -19.62
C TYR A 69 10.32 11.70 -20.80
N ILE A 70 11.57 11.48 -21.17
CA ILE A 70 12.27 12.26 -22.20
C ILE A 70 12.67 11.39 -23.39
N ARG A 71 12.73 11.99 -24.56
CA ARG A 71 13.17 11.36 -25.81
C ARG A 71 14.25 12.20 -26.48
N PHE A 72 15.27 11.51 -26.97
CA PHE A 72 16.26 12.06 -27.90
C PHE A 72 16.06 11.46 -29.30
N ARG A 73 16.03 12.27 -30.36
CA ARG A 73 15.88 11.84 -31.76
C ARG A 73 16.94 12.51 -32.62
N ASN A 74 17.78 11.74 -33.33
CA ASN A 74 18.86 12.29 -34.16
C ASN A 74 19.77 13.31 -33.44
N PHE A 75 19.89 13.18 -32.11
CA PHE A 75 20.57 14.15 -31.25
C PHE A 75 22.10 14.00 -31.33
N VAL A 76 22.79 15.12 -31.49
CA VAL A 76 24.25 15.20 -31.56
C VAL A 76 24.79 15.99 -30.38
N ALA A 77 25.41 15.30 -29.42
CA ALA A 77 26.17 15.93 -28.33
C ALA A 77 27.59 16.28 -28.80
N LYS A 78 28.05 17.52 -28.55
CA LYS A 78 29.37 18.00 -28.99
C LYS A 78 30.50 17.57 -28.05
N LYS A 79 30.22 17.44 -26.75
CA LYS A 79 31.22 17.00 -25.76
C LYS A 79 31.01 15.53 -25.41
N VAL A 80 31.96 14.69 -25.80
CA VAL A 80 32.04 13.31 -25.36
C VAL A 80 33.16 13.21 -24.33
N ILE A 81 32.83 12.92 -23.07
CA ILE A 81 33.84 12.39 -22.13
C ILE A 81 33.95 10.91 -22.46
N GLU A 82 34.86 10.59 -23.37
CA GLU A 82 35.18 9.20 -23.70
C GLU A 82 35.95 8.60 -22.53
N MET A 83 35.32 7.66 -21.82
CA MET A 83 36.06 6.62 -21.10
C MET A 83 35.69 5.26 -21.70
N PRO A 84 36.27 4.89 -22.86
CA PRO A 84 35.88 3.67 -23.56
C PRO A 84 36.17 2.44 -22.69
N GLY A 85 35.11 1.82 -22.15
CA GLY A 85 35.21 0.59 -21.37
C GLY A 85 34.98 0.74 -19.86
N THR A 86 35.00 1.94 -19.28
CA THR A 86 34.81 2.15 -17.82
C THR A 86 33.48 2.84 -17.47
N GLY A 87 32.63 3.15 -18.45
CA GLY A 87 31.34 3.82 -18.20
C GLY A 87 30.43 3.07 -17.22
N VAL A 88 30.49 1.73 -17.21
CA VAL A 88 29.78 0.89 -16.23
C VAL A 88 30.36 1.08 -14.83
N GLU A 89 31.70 1.04 -14.69
CA GLU A 89 32.38 1.21 -13.40
C GLU A 89 32.11 2.59 -12.78
N VAL A 90 32.09 3.66 -13.59
CA VAL A 90 31.79 5.01 -13.11
C VAL A 90 30.35 5.12 -12.60
N ILE A 91 29.40 4.51 -13.31
CA ILE A 91 27.99 4.46 -12.89
C ILE A 91 27.85 3.62 -11.63
N GLU A 92 28.55 2.50 -11.55
CA GLU A 92 28.55 1.62 -10.40
C GLU A 92 29.07 2.35 -9.17
N VAL A 93 30.24 3.00 -9.25
CA VAL A 93 30.79 3.81 -8.15
C VAL A 93 29.84 4.92 -7.71
N ALA A 94 29.22 5.65 -8.65
CA ALA A 94 28.23 6.68 -8.33
C ALA A 94 26.96 6.09 -7.68
N SER A 95 26.50 4.94 -8.16
CA SER A 95 25.35 4.21 -7.63
C SER A 95 25.62 3.66 -6.24
N THR A 96 26.83 3.16 -5.98
CA THR A 96 27.28 2.71 -4.67
C THR A 96 27.36 3.86 -3.68
N ALA A 97 27.93 5.00 -4.07
CA ALA A 97 27.98 6.18 -3.21
C ALA A 97 26.56 6.70 -2.86
N SER A 98 25.68 6.78 -3.87
CA SER A 98 24.28 7.17 -3.64
C SER A 98 23.48 6.15 -2.82
N ALA A 99 23.81 4.85 -2.87
CA ALA A 99 23.20 3.84 -2.02
C ALA A 99 23.39 4.15 -0.52
N ALA A 100 24.59 4.56 -0.12
CA ALA A 100 24.83 5.00 1.25
C ALA A 100 23.99 6.23 1.63
N LEU A 101 23.82 7.19 0.70
CA LEU A 101 23.00 8.38 0.91
C LEU A 101 21.50 8.06 1.00
N VAL A 102 21.01 7.07 0.27
CA VAL A 102 19.63 6.57 0.44
C VAL A 102 19.44 6.04 1.86
N GLY A 103 20.45 5.37 2.44
CA GLY A 103 20.47 5.00 3.86
C GLY A 103 20.28 6.21 4.78
N VAL A 104 20.99 7.31 4.52
CA VAL A 104 20.86 8.57 5.28
C VAL A 104 19.43 9.14 5.20
N MET A 105 18.86 9.21 3.99
CA MET A 105 17.50 9.74 3.77
C MET A 105 16.45 8.90 4.52
N ALA A 106 16.58 7.57 4.43
CA ALA A 106 15.68 6.64 5.11
C ALA A 106 15.79 6.73 6.65
N VAL A 107 17.00 6.87 7.19
CA VAL A 107 17.22 7.10 8.63
C VAL A 107 16.61 8.42 9.08
N ALA A 108 16.75 9.49 8.29
CA ALA A 108 16.13 10.78 8.60
C ALA A 108 14.60 10.68 8.69
N LEU A 109 13.99 9.96 7.74
CA LEU A 109 12.56 9.68 7.75
C LEU A 109 12.13 8.85 8.96
N MET A 110 12.82 7.73 9.25
CA MET A 110 12.55 6.90 10.43
C MET A 110 12.64 7.71 11.73
N ARG A 111 13.65 8.57 11.86
CA ARG A 111 13.81 9.45 13.01
C ARG A 111 12.62 10.41 13.14
N HIS A 112 12.21 11.03 12.05
CA HIS A 112 11.08 11.97 12.07
C HIS A 112 9.77 11.26 12.43
N CYS A 113 9.49 10.10 11.84
CA CYS A 113 8.35 9.26 12.22
C CYS A 113 8.39 8.90 13.70
N PHE A 114 9.54 8.45 14.21
CA PHE A 114 9.71 8.14 15.63
C PHE A 114 9.46 9.35 16.53
N GLU A 115 9.96 10.54 16.18
CA GLU A 115 9.77 11.76 16.96
C GLU A 115 8.29 12.16 17.04
N MET A 116 7.59 12.13 15.90
CA MET A 116 6.15 12.42 15.87
C MET A 116 5.36 11.39 16.69
N THR A 117 5.64 10.09 16.52
CA THR A 117 4.97 9.04 17.28
C THR A 117 5.27 9.14 18.78
N LEU A 118 6.53 9.38 19.17
CA LEU A 118 6.94 9.56 20.56
C LEU A 118 6.23 10.74 21.23
N GLN A 119 6.12 11.87 20.52
CA GLN A 119 5.38 13.03 21.01
C GLN A 119 3.92 12.66 21.25
N PHE A 120 3.27 12.07 20.24
CA PHE A 120 1.87 11.65 20.31
C PHE A 120 1.60 10.71 21.50
N VAL A 121 2.38 9.63 21.63
CA VAL A 121 2.12 8.63 22.69
C VAL A 121 2.44 9.14 24.11
N LYS A 122 3.20 10.22 24.24
CA LYS A 122 3.47 10.88 25.52
C LYS A 122 2.37 11.85 25.93
N SER A 123 1.75 12.53 24.96
CA SER A 123 0.77 13.59 25.22
C SER A 123 -0.67 13.11 25.20
N ASP A 124 -0.95 12.02 24.49
CA ASP A 124 -2.30 11.51 24.29
C ASP A 124 -2.51 10.25 25.14
N THR A 125 -3.68 10.13 25.75
CA THR A 125 -4.09 8.96 26.55
C THR A 125 -5.11 8.10 25.82
N ARG A 126 -5.72 8.59 24.74
CA ARG A 126 -6.82 7.95 24.02
C ARG A 126 -7.99 7.62 24.94
N ASN A 127 -8.30 8.56 25.83
CA ASN A 127 -9.27 8.41 26.92
C ASN A 127 -8.93 7.29 27.92
N GLY A 128 -7.71 6.77 27.91
CA GLY A 128 -7.19 5.89 28.94
C GLY A 128 -6.88 6.64 30.24
N SER A 129 -6.69 5.88 31.32
CA SER A 129 -6.29 6.39 32.63
C SER A 129 -4.85 6.91 32.69
N GLU A 130 -4.06 6.73 31.63
CA GLU A 130 -2.65 7.11 31.55
C GLU A 130 -2.24 7.34 30.08
N PRO A 131 -1.13 8.05 29.83
CA PRO A 131 -0.57 8.22 28.49
C PRO A 131 -0.31 6.90 27.76
N ILE A 132 -0.49 6.89 26.43
CA ILE A 132 -0.30 5.69 25.59
C ILE A 132 1.07 5.05 25.81
N ILE A 133 2.13 5.84 26.05
CA ILE A 133 3.50 5.36 26.27
C ILE A 133 3.63 4.38 27.44
N ASN A 134 2.73 4.44 28.43
CA ASN A 134 2.74 3.51 29.56
C ASN A 134 2.13 2.14 29.21
N LYS A 135 1.46 2.03 28.06
CA LYS A 135 0.94 0.75 27.56
C LYS A 135 2.11 -0.04 26.96
N GLN A 136 2.39 -1.22 27.53
CA GLN A 136 3.50 -2.07 27.09
C GLN A 136 3.47 -2.35 25.59
N SER A 137 2.30 -2.62 25.02
CA SER A 137 2.14 -2.86 23.57
C SER A 137 2.57 -1.66 22.71
N ALA A 138 2.29 -0.43 23.13
CA ALA A 138 2.72 0.77 22.43
C ALA A 138 4.22 1.05 22.64
N ALA A 139 4.72 0.84 23.86
CA ALA A 139 6.14 0.96 24.17
C ALA A 139 6.99 -0.02 23.33
N ASP A 140 6.55 -1.26 23.17
CA ASP A 140 7.24 -2.29 22.37
C ASP A 140 7.35 -1.88 20.89
N LEU A 141 6.29 -1.31 20.32
CA LEU A 141 6.31 -0.80 18.95
C LEU A 141 7.26 0.39 18.80
N LEU A 142 7.23 1.31 19.76
CA LEU A 142 8.10 2.49 19.77
C LEU A 142 9.57 2.11 19.93
N ILE A 143 9.88 1.10 20.75
CA ILE A 143 11.21 0.52 20.87
C ILE A 143 11.64 -0.12 19.54
N LYS A 144 10.77 -0.88 18.87
CA LYS A 144 11.09 -1.45 17.54
C LYS A 144 11.42 -0.37 16.52
N MET A 145 10.64 0.71 16.47
CA MET A 145 10.92 1.87 15.60
C MET A 145 12.30 2.47 15.93
N LYS A 146 12.59 2.67 17.22
CA LYS A 146 13.86 3.24 17.66
C LYS A 146 15.06 2.34 17.33
N VAL A 147 14.94 1.03 17.59
CA VAL A 147 15.98 0.05 17.30
C VAL A 147 16.31 0.03 15.81
N ARG A 148 15.29 0.01 14.93
CA ARG A 148 15.48 0.07 13.47
C ARG A 148 16.18 1.36 13.05
N CYS A 149 15.75 2.49 13.59
CA CYS A 149 16.37 3.79 13.32
C CYS A 149 17.86 3.82 13.73
N GLU A 150 18.20 3.31 14.91
CA GLU A 150 19.57 3.28 15.43
C GLU A 150 20.48 2.29 14.71
N ALA A 151 19.97 1.09 14.42
CA ALA A 151 20.67 0.10 13.60
C ALA A 151 20.94 0.66 12.20
N GLY A 152 19.92 1.27 11.57
CA GLY A 152 20.05 1.90 10.27
C GLY A 152 21.06 3.05 10.26
N ARG A 153 21.06 3.90 11.30
CA ARG A 153 22.04 4.98 11.46
C ARG A 153 23.47 4.45 11.57
N THR A 154 23.68 3.43 12.39
CA THR A 154 24.99 2.79 12.59
C THR A 154 25.51 2.17 11.29
N LEU A 155 24.65 1.42 10.59
CA LEU A 155 24.97 0.80 9.30
C LEU A 155 25.29 1.86 8.23
N THR A 156 24.51 2.94 8.19
CA THR A 156 24.73 4.06 7.27
C THR A 156 26.05 4.78 7.56
N TRP A 157 26.38 5.03 8.83
CA TRP A 157 27.69 5.60 9.20
C TRP A 157 28.85 4.70 8.82
N LYS A 158 28.73 3.39 9.03
CA LYS A 158 29.73 2.41 8.56
C LYS A 158 29.87 2.47 7.04
N ALA A 159 28.78 2.49 6.29
CA ALA A 159 28.79 2.63 4.84
C ALA A 159 29.50 3.91 4.39
N CYS A 160 29.06 5.08 4.88
CA CYS A 160 29.63 6.37 4.52
C CYS A 160 31.11 6.50 4.90
N SER A 161 31.51 5.97 6.05
CA SER A 161 32.91 6.02 6.51
C SER A 161 33.83 5.05 5.78
N ALA A 162 33.29 3.96 5.21
CA ALA A 162 34.03 2.96 4.46
C ALA A 162 34.30 3.39 3.00
N LEU A 163 33.41 4.19 2.40
CA LEU A 163 33.53 4.64 1.00
C LEU A 163 34.91 5.25 0.72
N GLY A 164 35.62 4.68 -0.26
CA GLY A 164 36.96 5.11 -0.69
C GLY A 164 38.10 4.73 0.27
N ARG A 165 37.82 3.96 1.34
CA ARG A 165 38.82 3.57 2.36
C ARG A 165 38.95 2.08 2.58
N LEU A 166 37.84 1.34 2.47
CA LEU A 166 37.80 -0.11 2.76
C LEU A 166 37.32 -0.89 1.52
N PRO A 167 37.82 -2.12 1.30
CA PRO A 167 37.39 -2.95 0.19
C PRO A 167 35.91 -3.39 0.30
N GLU A 168 35.35 -3.48 1.51
CA GLU A 168 33.95 -3.86 1.76
C GLU A 168 32.96 -2.68 1.65
N ALA A 169 33.41 -1.50 1.21
CA ALA A 169 32.58 -0.29 1.20
C ALA A 169 31.32 -0.42 0.33
N ALA A 170 31.41 -1.14 -0.78
CA ALA A 170 30.27 -1.34 -1.67
C ALA A 170 29.18 -2.19 -1.02
N GLU A 171 29.57 -3.31 -0.40
CA GLU A 171 28.65 -4.16 0.35
C GLU A 171 27.96 -3.37 1.47
N ALA A 172 28.71 -2.64 2.28
CA ALA A 172 28.16 -1.82 3.36
C ALA A 172 27.15 -0.78 2.85
N ALA A 173 27.41 -0.13 1.71
CA ALA A 173 26.50 0.83 1.10
C ALA A 173 25.20 0.19 0.59
N HIS A 174 25.27 -1.00 -0.01
CA HIS A 174 24.08 -1.73 -0.44
C HIS A 174 23.26 -2.26 0.74
N LEU A 175 23.92 -2.79 1.78
CA LEU A 175 23.26 -3.19 3.02
C LEU A 175 22.54 -1.99 3.66
N ALA A 176 23.19 -0.84 3.75
CA ALA A 176 22.57 0.39 4.28
C ALA A 176 21.35 0.80 3.46
N LYS A 177 21.44 0.78 2.12
CA LYS A 177 20.32 1.12 1.23
C LYS A 177 19.12 0.21 1.46
N ILE A 178 19.31 -1.11 1.35
CA ILE A 178 18.23 -2.09 1.43
C ILE A 178 17.61 -2.07 2.82
N PHE A 179 18.43 -2.24 3.86
CA PHE A 179 17.95 -2.28 5.24
C PHE A 179 17.19 -1.01 5.61
N CYS A 180 17.75 0.17 5.34
CA CYS A 180 17.12 1.41 5.78
C CYS A 180 15.87 1.74 4.96
N SER A 181 15.87 1.56 3.64
CA SER A 181 14.71 1.89 2.80
C SER A 181 13.48 1.03 3.13
N GLU A 182 13.66 -0.28 3.33
CA GLU A 182 12.57 -1.16 3.74
C GLU A 182 12.03 -0.82 5.14
N ASN A 183 12.92 -0.55 6.10
CA ASN A 183 12.50 -0.20 7.45
C ASN A 183 11.86 1.19 7.54
N ALA A 184 12.23 2.11 6.64
CA ALA A 184 11.56 3.41 6.53
C ALA A 184 10.13 3.26 6.03
N ALA A 185 9.87 2.41 5.02
CA ALA A 185 8.52 2.11 4.56
C ALA A 185 7.66 1.49 5.68
N LYS A 186 8.22 0.54 6.43
CA LYS A 186 7.59 -0.07 7.63
C LYS A 186 7.38 0.89 8.80
N SER A 187 7.80 2.16 8.68
CA SER A 187 7.65 3.18 9.73
C SER A 187 6.68 4.30 9.33
N GLN A 188 6.12 4.29 8.11
CA GLN A 188 5.19 5.30 7.59
C GLN A 188 3.73 4.91 7.84
N TYR A 189 3.26 5.03 9.09
CA TYR A 189 1.86 4.70 9.41
C TYR A 189 0.87 5.87 9.21
N GLY A 190 1.31 7.08 8.85
CA GLY A 190 0.59 8.32 9.20
C GLY A 190 -0.33 9.02 8.19
N VAL A 191 -0.43 8.64 6.91
CA VAL A 191 -1.03 9.54 5.89
C VAL A 191 -2.50 9.26 5.51
N LEU A 192 -3.02 8.05 5.75
CA LEU A 192 -4.41 7.67 5.40
C LEU A 192 -5.47 8.12 6.44
N LEU A 193 -5.06 8.87 7.48
CA LEU A 193 -5.91 9.29 8.60
C LEU A 193 -6.98 10.34 8.25
N ASN A 194 -6.88 11.00 7.09
CA ASN A 194 -7.81 12.06 6.65
C ASN A 194 -8.60 11.68 5.38
N ASP A 195 -8.49 10.44 4.92
CA ASP A 195 -9.01 10.00 3.63
C ASP A 195 -10.21 9.06 3.78
N VAL A 196 -11.14 9.11 2.81
CA VAL A 196 -12.31 8.23 2.79
C VAL A 196 -11.85 6.81 2.44
N VAL A 197 -11.95 5.92 3.41
CA VAL A 197 -11.78 4.47 3.23
C VAL A 197 -13.16 3.83 3.24
N CYS A 198 -13.47 3.10 2.18
CA CYS A 198 -14.75 2.41 2.05
C CYS A 198 -14.54 0.89 2.14
N LEU A 199 -15.30 0.24 3.02
CA LEU A 199 -15.67 -1.16 2.83
C LEU A 199 -16.84 -1.14 1.85
N PRO A 200 -16.67 -1.52 0.57
CA PRO A 200 -17.81 -1.59 -0.31
C PRO A 200 -18.71 -2.68 0.25
N ILE A 201 -19.93 -2.29 0.58
CA ILE A 201 -21.02 -3.20 0.86
C ILE A 201 -21.98 -2.99 -0.29
N PHE A 202 -22.26 -4.09 -0.99
CA PHE A 202 -23.18 -4.24 -2.13
C PHE A 202 -23.78 -2.95 -2.70
N ASP A 203 -23.36 -2.60 -3.91
CA ASP A 203 -24.09 -1.66 -4.76
C ASP A 203 -24.77 -2.37 -5.93
N GLU A 204 -25.83 -1.78 -6.40
CA GLU A 204 -26.79 -2.37 -7.32
C GLU A 204 -26.26 -2.50 -8.76
N GLY A 205 -25.51 -3.57 -9.02
CA GLY A 205 -25.26 -4.14 -10.35
C GLY A 205 -25.87 -5.54 -10.45
N ASN A 206 -27.18 -5.65 -10.69
CA ASN A 206 -27.87 -6.95 -10.80
C ASN A 206 -27.28 -7.84 -11.91
N LYS A 207 -26.40 -8.77 -11.52
CA LYS A 207 -26.10 -10.00 -12.27
C LYS A 207 -26.20 -11.27 -11.39
N TRP A 208 -26.84 -11.18 -10.23
CA TRP A 208 -27.22 -12.37 -9.47
C TRP A 208 -28.16 -13.19 -10.36
N ASN A 209 -27.80 -14.44 -10.60
CA ASN A 209 -28.69 -15.32 -11.35
C ASN A 209 -29.98 -15.56 -10.53
N PRO A 210 -31.10 -15.95 -11.18
CA PRO A 210 -32.37 -16.15 -10.49
C PRO A 210 -32.28 -17.07 -9.26
N ALA A 211 -31.49 -18.14 -9.33
CA ALA A 211 -31.33 -19.07 -8.21
C ALA A 211 -30.64 -18.41 -7.00
N SER A 212 -29.62 -17.57 -7.23
CA SER A 212 -28.97 -16.79 -6.17
C SER A 212 -29.94 -15.76 -5.57
N ALA A 213 -30.79 -15.15 -6.38
CA ALA A 213 -31.81 -14.21 -5.88
C ALA A 213 -32.89 -14.92 -5.03
N ASP A 214 -33.23 -16.17 -5.36
CA ASP A 214 -34.18 -16.98 -4.58
C ASP A 214 -33.59 -17.45 -3.24
N VAL A 215 -32.30 -17.82 -3.21
CA VAL A 215 -31.61 -18.31 -2.00
C VAL A 215 -31.22 -17.16 -1.07
N PHE A 216 -30.88 -15.99 -1.63
CA PHE A 216 -30.48 -14.80 -0.89
C PHE A 216 -31.44 -13.63 -1.16
N PRO A 217 -32.73 -13.77 -0.81
CA PRO A 217 -33.73 -12.78 -1.18
C PRO A 217 -33.49 -11.47 -0.42
N ARG A 218 -33.36 -10.40 -1.18
CA ARG A 218 -33.31 -9.03 -0.64
C ARG A 218 -34.74 -8.59 -0.31
N THR A 219 -35.12 -8.72 0.95
CA THR A 219 -36.46 -8.37 1.43
C THR A 219 -36.70 -6.86 1.46
N ARG A 220 -35.64 -6.07 1.62
CA ARG A 220 -35.69 -4.60 1.58
C ARG A 220 -34.38 -4.02 1.04
N TYR A 221 -34.44 -3.38 -0.12
CA TYR A 221 -33.32 -2.65 -0.70
C TYR A 221 -33.86 -1.42 -1.44
N GLU A 222 -33.47 -0.23 -0.99
CA GLU A 222 -34.02 1.05 -1.46
C GLU A 222 -32.89 1.90 -2.08
N PRO A 223 -33.18 2.90 -2.92
CA PRO A 223 -32.15 3.69 -3.59
C PRO A 223 -31.11 4.33 -2.66
N HIS A 224 -31.48 4.61 -1.41
CA HIS A 224 -30.57 5.19 -0.42
C HIS A 224 -29.59 4.16 0.21
N HIS A 225 -29.85 2.86 0.04
CA HIS A 225 -28.93 1.79 0.44
C HIS A 225 -27.79 1.56 -0.56
N ARG A 226 -27.92 2.10 -1.77
CA ARG A 226 -26.88 2.02 -2.81
C ARG A 226 -25.61 2.74 -2.36
N LEU A 227 -24.45 2.21 -2.70
CA LEU A 227 -23.16 2.72 -2.24
C LEU A 227 -22.95 4.23 -2.50
N PRO A 228 -23.33 4.85 -3.63
CA PRO A 228 -22.99 6.24 -3.89
C PRO A 228 -23.96 7.13 -3.10
N ALA A 229 -25.19 6.65 -2.85
CA ALA A 229 -26.17 7.32 -2.01
C ALA A 229 -25.79 7.22 -0.53
N ALA A 230 -25.30 6.06 -0.08
CA ALA A 230 -24.81 5.87 1.28
C ALA A 230 -23.56 6.72 1.58
N ILE A 231 -22.59 6.76 0.66
CA ILE A 231 -21.41 7.64 0.75
C ILE A 231 -21.85 9.12 0.77
N LYS A 232 -22.81 9.50 -0.08
CA LYS A 232 -23.40 10.84 -0.09
C LYS A 232 -24.11 11.20 1.20
N ALA A 233 -24.83 10.26 1.81
CA ALA A 233 -25.48 10.46 3.10
C ALA A 233 -24.47 10.69 4.23
N ALA A 234 -23.26 10.14 4.11
CA ALA A 234 -22.14 10.39 5.03
C ALA A 234 -21.41 11.72 4.79
N GLY A 235 -21.82 12.50 3.77
CA GLY A 235 -21.24 13.82 3.47
C GLY A 235 -20.10 13.82 2.45
N TYR A 236 -19.89 12.71 1.73
CA TYR A 236 -18.81 12.55 0.74
C TYR A 236 -19.35 12.25 -0.66
N ASP A 237 -18.55 12.44 -1.71
CA ASP A 237 -18.82 11.90 -3.04
C ASP A 237 -18.11 10.54 -3.20
N ILE A 238 -18.65 9.64 -4.02
CA ILE A 238 -17.99 8.35 -4.31
C ILE A 238 -16.57 8.54 -4.91
N LYS A 239 -16.33 9.67 -5.58
CA LYS A 239 -15.00 10.07 -6.09
C LYS A 239 -14.01 10.47 -4.99
N ASP A 240 -14.47 10.70 -3.77
CA ASP A 240 -13.60 11.03 -2.63
C ASP A 240 -12.93 9.78 -2.05
N VAL A 241 -13.44 8.58 -2.36
CA VAL A 241 -12.87 7.30 -1.91
C VAL A 241 -11.42 7.16 -2.38
N LYS A 242 -10.51 6.90 -1.44
CA LYS A 242 -9.06 6.75 -1.70
C LYS A 242 -8.58 5.32 -1.64
N ALA A 243 -9.34 4.44 -0.99
CA ALA A 243 -9.05 3.03 -0.92
C ALA A 243 -10.33 2.24 -0.68
N VAL A 244 -10.39 1.07 -1.30
CA VAL A 244 -11.44 0.08 -1.13
C VAL A 244 -10.83 -1.12 -0.40
N ILE A 245 -11.45 -1.55 0.69
CA ILE A 245 -10.99 -2.71 1.48
C ILE A 245 -11.96 -3.86 1.30
N MET A 246 -11.46 -5.01 0.85
CA MET A 246 -12.26 -6.22 0.72
C MET A 246 -12.00 -7.14 1.90
N GLY A 247 -13.04 -7.37 2.72
CA GLY A 247 -13.02 -8.43 3.73
C GLY A 247 -12.96 -9.80 3.06
N HIS A 248 -13.78 -10.01 2.03
CA HIS A 248 -13.69 -11.13 1.10
C HIS A 248 -14.46 -10.79 -0.19
N LEU A 249 -14.54 -11.69 -1.17
CA LEU A 249 -15.03 -11.40 -2.52
C LEU A 249 -16.36 -12.08 -2.88
N HIS A 250 -17.18 -12.49 -1.91
CA HIS A 250 -18.54 -12.96 -2.24
C HIS A 250 -19.42 -11.85 -2.83
N LEU A 251 -20.46 -12.28 -3.55
CA LEU A 251 -21.38 -11.44 -4.33
C LEU A 251 -21.98 -10.24 -3.57
N ASP A 252 -22.21 -10.37 -2.27
CA ASP A 252 -22.80 -9.37 -1.38
C ASP A 252 -21.76 -8.44 -0.73
N HIS A 253 -20.48 -8.73 -0.90
CA HIS A 253 -19.37 -7.89 -0.45
C HIS A 253 -18.69 -7.17 -1.62
N ALA A 254 -18.58 -7.81 -2.78
CA ALA A 254 -17.84 -7.27 -3.93
C ALA A 254 -18.73 -6.56 -4.97
N GLY A 255 -20.06 -6.56 -4.81
CA GLY A 255 -20.99 -6.02 -5.82
C GLY A 255 -20.76 -4.55 -6.16
N GLY A 256 -20.34 -3.73 -5.20
CA GLY A 256 -20.09 -2.29 -5.41
C GLY A 256 -18.80 -1.93 -6.15
N LEU A 257 -17.96 -2.92 -6.52
CA LEU A 257 -16.71 -2.66 -7.22
C LEU A 257 -16.89 -2.03 -8.61
N GLU A 258 -18.09 -2.13 -9.20
CA GLU A 258 -18.39 -1.52 -10.50
C GLU A 258 -18.19 0.00 -10.52
N HIS A 259 -18.33 0.67 -9.37
CA HIS A 259 -18.13 2.12 -9.25
C HIS A 259 -16.67 2.56 -9.34
N PHE A 260 -15.74 1.61 -9.20
CA PHE A 260 -14.31 1.86 -9.20
C PHE A 260 -13.62 1.37 -10.48
N LEU A 261 -14.40 0.88 -11.46
CA LEU A 261 -13.89 0.49 -12.78
C LEU A 261 -13.25 1.70 -13.49
N ASN A 262 -12.06 1.45 -14.03
CA ASN A 262 -11.20 2.41 -14.74
C ASN A 262 -10.82 3.63 -13.88
N THR A 263 -10.74 3.45 -12.56
CA THR A 263 -10.21 4.44 -11.62
C THR A 263 -8.86 3.98 -11.07
N ASP A 264 -8.06 4.93 -10.58
CA ASP A 264 -6.78 4.61 -9.91
C ASP A 264 -6.96 4.22 -8.42
N VAL A 265 -8.20 4.09 -7.94
CA VAL A 265 -8.49 3.78 -6.53
C VAL A 265 -8.02 2.36 -6.19
N PRO A 266 -7.05 2.17 -5.27
CA PRO A 266 -6.55 0.86 -4.90
C PRO A 266 -7.62 0.02 -4.18
N ILE A 267 -7.73 -1.25 -4.59
CA ILE A 267 -8.62 -2.25 -4.00
C ILE A 267 -7.79 -3.29 -3.26
N TYR A 268 -7.76 -3.18 -1.94
CA TYR A 268 -7.01 -4.07 -1.06
C TYR A 268 -7.77 -5.36 -0.79
N VAL A 269 -7.14 -6.49 -1.05
CA VAL A 269 -7.71 -7.82 -0.81
C VAL A 269 -6.60 -8.81 -0.46
N HIS A 270 -6.87 -9.79 0.38
CA HIS A 270 -5.89 -10.83 0.66
C HIS A 270 -5.62 -11.68 -0.60
N GLU A 271 -4.35 -12.01 -0.87
CA GLU A 271 -3.94 -12.76 -2.07
C GLU A 271 -4.60 -14.14 -2.13
N GLY A 272 -4.77 -14.79 -0.98
CA GLY A 272 -5.51 -16.06 -0.88
C GLY A 272 -6.96 -15.93 -1.30
N GLU A 273 -7.61 -14.81 -0.97
CA GLU A 273 -8.99 -14.53 -1.36
C GLU A 273 -9.07 -14.27 -2.86
N PHE A 274 -8.20 -13.40 -3.38
CA PHE A 274 -8.19 -13.04 -4.79
C PHE A 274 -8.02 -14.27 -5.69
N LYS A 275 -7.06 -15.15 -5.35
CA LYS A 275 -6.85 -16.41 -6.07
C LYS A 275 -8.06 -17.33 -5.99
N HIS A 276 -8.65 -17.47 -4.80
CA HIS A 276 -9.81 -18.33 -4.61
C HIS A 276 -11.03 -17.79 -5.38
N ALA A 277 -11.26 -16.48 -5.37
CA ALA A 277 -12.31 -15.81 -6.12
C ALA A 277 -12.14 -16.00 -7.63
N CYS A 278 -10.92 -15.83 -8.17
CA CYS A 278 -10.63 -16.08 -9.58
C CYS A 278 -10.91 -17.54 -9.98
N TRP A 279 -10.47 -18.48 -9.16
CA TRP A 279 -10.76 -19.90 -9.36
C TRP A 279 -12.27 -20.19 -9.29
N GLY A 280 -12.95 -19.68 -8.27
CA GLY A 280 -14.38 -19.88 -8.03
C GLY A 280 -15.23 -19.32 -9.17
N ALA A 281 -14.95 -18.10 -9.62
CA ALA A 281 -15.63 -17.47 -10.74
C ALA A 281 -15.33 -18.17 -12.08
N GLY A 282 -14.06 -18.54 -12.32
CA GLY A 282 -13.64 -19.17 -13.58
C GLY A 282 -14.13 -20.60 -13.75
N THR A 283 -14.19 -21.38 -12.66
CA THR A 283 -14.61 -22.79 -12.68
C THR A 283 -16.09 -22.99 -12.34
N LYS A 284 -16.74 -21.97 -11.76
CA LYS A 284 -18.10 -22.04 -11.20
C LYS A 284 -18.25 -23.03 -10.03
N ALA A 285 -17.14 -23.46 -9.43
CA ALA A 285 -17.14 -24.44 -8.33
C ALA A 285 -17.85 -23.94 -7.06
N GLU A 286 -17.95 -22.62 -6.90
CA GLU A 286 -18.49 -21.96 -5.71
C GLU A 286 -19.99 -21.60 -5.83
N GLY A 287 -20.71 -22.23 -6.77
CA GLY A 287 -22.18 -22.12 -6.86
C GLY A 287 -22.71 -20.71 -7.14
N GLY A 288 -21.89 -19.82 -7.68
CA GLY A 288 -22.24 -18.42 -7.90
C GLY A 288 -21.94 -17.49 -6.73
N SER A 289 -21.24 -17.96 -5.69
CA SER A 289 -20.75 -17.13 -4.58
C SER A 289 -19.75 -16.06 -5.06
N TYR A 290 -19.00 -16.37 -6.13
CA TYR A 290 -18.13 -15.43 -6.83
C TYR A 290 -18.67 -15.17 -8.24
N LEU A 291 -18.87 -13.90 -8.60
CA LEU A 291 -19.33 -13.52 -9.93
C LEU A 291 -18.17 -12.96 -10.78
N PRO A 292 -18.02 -13.40 -12.03
CA PRO A 292 -16.94 -12.93 -12.91
C PRO A 292 -17.07 -11.43 -13.25
N ASP A 293 -18.26 -10.86 -13.11
CA ASP A 293 -18.57 -9.50 -13.54
C ASP A 293 -17.87 -8.41 -12.73
N TYR A 294 -17.63 -8.63 -11.43
CA TYR A 294 -16.88 -7.71 -10.57
C TYR A 294 -15.41 -8.12 -10.39
N LEU A 295 -14.96 -9.15 -11.13
CA LEU A 295 -13.57 -9.63 -11.12
C LEU A 295 -12.90 -9.51 -12.51
N PRO A 296 -13.00 -8.37 -13.23
CA PRO A 296 -12.27 -8.22 -14.48
C PRO A 296 -10.76 -8.28 -14.22
N LEU A 297 -10.08 -9.12 -15.01
CA LEU A 297 -8.63 -9.31 -14.97
C LEU A 297 -7.92 -8.57 -16.11
N ASP A 298 -8.58 -7.57 -16.69
CA ASP A 298 -8.11 -6.76 -17.82
C ASP A 298 -7.39 -5.46 -17.40
N GLY A 299 -7.25 -5.22 -16.10
CA GLY A 299 -6.64 -4.03 -15.53
C GLY A 299 -7.60 -2.86 -15.29
N SER A 300 -8.92 -3.05 -15.51
CA SER A 300 -9.93 -2.04 -15.19
C SER A 300 -10.11 -1.79 -13.68
N LEU A 301 -9.65 -2.69 -12.82
CA LEU A 301 -9.63 -2.49 -11.35
C LEU A 301 -8.18 -2.48 -10.85
N ASN A 302 -7.84 -1.51 -9.99
CA ASN A 302 -6.52 -1.38 -9.40
C ASN A 302 -6.36 -2.31 -8.17
N TRP A 303 -6.24 -3.60 -8.42
CA TRP A 303 -6.07 -4.62 -7.37
C TRP A 303 -4.73 -4.48 -6.63
N GLN A 304 -4.79 -4.46 -5.30
CA GLN A 304 -3.64 -4.43 -4.39
C GLN A 304 -3.70 -5.64 -3.45
N THR A 305 -3.04 -6.73 -3.83
CA THR A 305 -3.03 -7.96 -3.02
C THR A 305 -1.94 -7.95 -1.95
N PHE A 306 -2.24 -8.52 -0.79
CA PHE A 306 -1.25 -8.80 0.28
C PHE A 306 -1.38 -10.23 0.79
N ASN A 307 -0.30 -10.82 1.30
CA ASN A 307 -0.23 -12.23 1.71
C ASN A 307 0.11 -12.43 3.19
N ASP A 308 0.42 -11.35 3.91
CA ASP A 308 0.69 -11.39 5.33
C ASP A 308 -0.59 -11.69 6.12
N SER A 309 -0.44 -12.29 7.30
CA SER A 309 -1.57 -12.54 8.21
C SER A 309 -2.19 -11.26 8.78
N GLN A 310 -1.50 -10.12 8.63
CA GLN A 310 -1.92 -8.81 9.10
C GLN A 310 -1.39 -7.75 8.14
N LEU A 311 -2.22 -6.76 7.81
CA LEU A 311 -1.82 -5.56 7.10
C LEU A 311 -2.25 -4.33 7.90
N ASP A 312 -1.27 -3.57 8.40
CA ASP A 312 -1.52 -2.23 8.92
C ASP A 312 -1.66 -1.27 7.74
N LEU A 313 -2.89 -1.06 7.28
CA LEU A 313 -3.17 -0.23 6.12
C LEU A 313 -2.85 1.24 6.41
N CYS A 314 -3.24 1.71 7.59
CA CYS A 314 -2.90 3.03 8.09
C CYS A 314 -2.98 3.09 9.60
N THR A 315 -2.56 4.22 10.18
CA THR A 315 -2.76 4.46 11.62
C THR A 315 -4.23 4.29 11.95
N GLY A 316 -4.51 3.38 12.88
CA GLY A 316 -5.86 3.12 13.32
C GLY A 316 -6.62 2.09 12.50
N ILE A 317 -6.18 1.66 11.31
CA ILE A 317 -6.85 0.61 10.52
C ILE A 317 -5.88 -0.55 10.26
N THR A 318 -6.24 -1.73 10.79
CA THR A 318 -5.48 -2.96 10.61
C THR A 318 -6.41 -4.06 10.09
N LEU A 319 -6.00 -4.72 9.01
CA LEU A 319 -6.64 -5.92 8.48
C LEU A 319 -5.98 -7.15 9.08
N HIS A 320 -6.77 -8.13 9.51
CA HIS A 320 -6.27 -9.40 10.01
C HIS A 320 -6.86 -10.55 9.21
N LEU A 321 -6.00 -11.45 8.71
CA LEU A 321 -6.42 -12.67 8.06
C LEU A 321 -7.13 -13.58 9.08
N CYS A 322 -8.36 -13.98 8.76
CA CYS A 322 -9.23 -14.82 9.57
C CYS A 322 -9.90 -15.86 8.65
N PRO A 323 -9.13 -16.86 8.16
CA PRO A 323 -9.66 -17.82 7.21
C PRO A 323 -10.69 -18.72 7.87
N GLY A 324 -11.63 -19.24 7.07
CA GLY A 324 -12.65 -20.17 7.53
C GLY A 324 -13.90 -20.14 6.67
N HIS A 325 -14.61 -19.00 6.66
CA HIS A 325 -15.70 -18.76 5.72
C HIS A 325 -15.19 -18.79 4.28
N THR A 326 -14.15 -18.03 4.00
CA THR A 326 -13.34 -18.17 2.78
C THR A 326 -11.86 -18.37 3.14
N PRO A 327 -11.03 -18.85 2.21
CA PRO A 327 -9.60 -19.06 2.47
C PRO A 327 -8.80 -17.78 2.73
N GLY A 328 -9.32 -16.61 2.32
CA GLY A 328 -8.63 -15.33 2.47
C GLY A 328 -9.46 -14.25 3.17
N LEU A 329 -10.48 -14.62 3.93
CA LEU A 329 -11.29 -13.66 4.68
C LEU A 329 -10.44 -12.81 5.62
N CYS A 330 -10.65 -11.50 5.59
CA CYS A 330 -10.03 -10.53 6.49
C CYS A 330 -11.06 -9.80 7.33
N ILE A 331 -10.79 -9.70 8.63
CA ILE A 331 -11.52 -8.82 9.55
C ILE A 331 -10.80 -7.47 9.58
N MET A 332 -11.52 -6.39 9.91
CA MET A 332 -10.95 -5.05 9.99
C MET A 332 -11.08 -4.50 11.41
N GLN A 333 -9.94 -4.19 12.03
CA GLN A 333 -9.85 -3.46 13.29
C GLN A 333 -9.69 -1.97 13.01
N VAL A 334 -10.53 -1.14 13.65
CA VAL A 334 -10.46 0.32 13.61
C VAL A 334 -10.33 0.89 15.02
N ASN A 335 -9.29 1.67 15.28
CA ASN A 335 -9.00 2.26 16.59
C ASN A 335 -9.32 3.77 16.59
N LEU A 336 -10.48 4.15 17.11
CA LEU A 336 -10.98 5.53 17.12
C LEU A 336 -10.66 6.28 18.43
N PRO A 337 -10.29 7.57 18.37
CA PRO A 337 -9.91 8.35 19.55
C PRO A 337 -10.94 8.48 20.64
N GLN A 338 -12.18 8.73 20.25
CA GLN A 338 -13.23 9.06 21.19
C GLN A 338 -14.09 7.85 21.47
N ASP A 339 -14.28 7.00 20.45
CA ASP A 339 -15.21 5.88 20.50
C ASP A 339 -14.57 4.51 20.73
N GLY A 340 -13.24 4.44 20.83
CA GLY A 340 -12.53 3.21 21.15
C GLY A 340 -12.32 2.31 19.94
N THR A 341 -12.20 1.00 20.18
CA THR A 341 -11.85 0.03 19.11
C THR A 341 -13.10 -0.65 18.58
N PHE A 342 -13.24 -0.68 17.26
CA PHE A 342 -14.25 -1.44 16.55
C PHE A 342 -13.58 -2.55 15.74
N ILE A 343 -14.20 -3.72 15.67
CA ILE A 343 -13.76 -4.81 14.80
C ILE A 343 -14.95 -5.21 13.92
N TRP A 344 -14.85 -4.90 12.63
CA TRP A 344 -15.73 -5.47 11.61
C TRP A 344 -15.28 -6.89 11.36
N THR A 345 -16.11 -7.85 11.76
CA THR A 345 -15.78 -9.25 11.64
C THR A 345 -16.04 -9.80 10.24
N THR A 346 -16.68 -9.00 9.35
CA THR A 346 -17.23 -9.48 8.07
C THR A 346 -17.94 -10.82 8.32
N ASP A 347 -17.80 -11.78 7.43
CA ASP A 347 -18.33 -13.12 7.56
C ASP A 347 -17.42 -14.07 8.36
N GLN A 348 -16.55 -13.58 9.26
CA GLN A 348 -16.10 -14.47 10.34
C GLN A 348 -17.31 -14.84 11.22
N PHE A 349 -18.25 -13.90 11.40
CA PHE A 349 -19.53 -14.11 12.08
C PHE A 349 -20.61 -13.35 11.30
N HIS A 350 -21.61 -14.05 10.77
CA HIS A 350 -22.76 -13.37 10.17
C HIS A 350 -23.55 -12.61 11.22
N VAL A 351 -23.87 -13.27 12.34
CA VAL A 351 -24.67 -12.72 13.43
C VAL A 351 -24.00 -12.94 14.78
N ARG A 352 -24.43 -12.19 15.80
CA ARG A 352 -23.89 -12.29 17.17
C ARG A 352 -23.89 -13.72 17.71
N GLU A 353 -24.90 -14.50 17.38
CA GLU A 353 -25.04 -15.89 17.82
C GLU A 353 -23.90 -16.78 17.31
N ASN A 354 -23.34 -16.50 16.13
CA ASN A 354 -22.16 -17.24 15.65
C ASN A 354 -20.99 -17.07 16.62
N TYR A 355 -20.81 -15.85 17.13
CA TYR A 355 -19.76 -15.51 18.08
C TYR A 355 -20.05 -16.05 19.49
N GLU A 356 -21.25 -15.82 20.02
CA GLU A 356 -21.62 -16.20 21.39
C GLU A 356 -21.73 -17.71 21.57
N ASN A 357 -22.39 -18.40 20.63
CA ASN A 357 -22.60 -19.84 20.72
C ASN A 357 -21.42 -20.65 20.14
N ASN A 358 -20.39 -19.97 19.63
CA ASN A 358 -19.25 -20.60 18.97
C ASN A 358 -19.67 -21.50 17.79
N HIS A 359 -20.69 -21.07 17.05
CA HIS A 359 -21.31 -21.85 15.97
C HIS A 359 -20.92 -21.25 14.63
N ALA A 360 -20.16 -22.03 13.84
CA ALA A 360 -19.78 -21.65 12.49
C ALA A 360 -20.99 -21.50 11.57
N GLN A 361 -20.78 -20.82 10.44
CA GLN A 361 -21.78 -20.77 9.39
C GLN A 361 -21.93 -22.18 8.80
N GLY A 362 -23.13 -22.49 8.29
CA GLY A 362 -23.43 -23.80 7.72
C GLY A 362 -22.71 -24.03 6.39
N TRP A 363 -23.48 -24.23 5.33
CA TRP A 363 -22.95 -24.59 4.01
C TRP A 363 -22.04 -23.53 3.36
N LEU A 364 -22.03 -22.29 3.86
CA LEU A 364 -21.15 -21.22 3.38
C LEU A 364 -19.71 -21.32 3.91
N LEU A 365 -19.46 -22.17 4.91
CA LEU A 365 -18.13 -22.39 5.48
C LEU A 365 -17.24 -23.21 4.53
N ARG A 366 -15.96 -22.85 4.42
CA ARG A 366 -14.98 -23.61 3.62
C ARG A 366 -14.01 -24.43 4.46
N ASP A 367 -13.64 -23.93 5.63
CA ASP A 367 -12.80 -24.68 6.57
C ASP A 367 -13.17 -24.42 8.03
N HIS A 368 -13.74 -25.42 8.68
CA HIS A 368 -14.20 -25.31 10.07
C HIS A 368 -13.05 -25.14 11.06
N LYS A 369 -11.91 -25.80 10.82
CA LYS A 369 -10.76 -25.68 11.72
C LYS A 369 -10.23 -24.25 11.73
N SER A 370 -9.97 -23.68 10.56
CA SER A 370 -9.49 -22.31 10.41
C SER A 370 -10.51 -21.33 10.99
N TRP A 371 -11.81 -21.54 10.76
CA TRP A 371 -12.84 -20.71 11.37
C TRP A 371 -12.80 -20.72 12.90
N MET A 372 -12.52 -21.87 13.52
CA MET A 372 -12.36 -21.98 14.96
C MET A 372 -11.09 -21.26 15.45
N ASP A 373 -9.98 -21.40 14.73
CA ASP A 373 -8.72 -20.73 15.05
C ASP A 373 -8.86 -19.20 14.93
N SER A 374 -9.53 -18.73 13.88
CA SER A 374 -9.94 -17.33 13.65
C SER A 374 -10.88 -16.83 14.74
N THR A 375 -11.90 -17.60 15.13
CA THR A 375 -12.80 -17.25 16.23
C THR A 375 -12.04 -17.02 17.54
N ASN A 376 -11.10 -17.90 17.86
CA ASN A 376 -10.27 -17.76 19.05
C ASN A 376 -9.35 -16.53 18.95
N PHE A 377 -8.85 -16.22 17.76
CA PHE A 377 -8.08 -15.00 17.51
C PHE A 377 -8.93 -13.73 17.69
N VAL A 378 -10.12 -13.65 17.09
CA VAL A 378 -11.03 -12.49 17.25
C VAL A 378 -11.40 -12.30 18.71
N ARG A 379 -11.68 -13.38 19.47
CA ARG A 379 -11.92 -13.30 20.92
C ARG A 379 -10.73 -12.72 21.70
N ARG A 380 -9.50 -13.07 21.32
CA ARG A 380 -8.30 -12.48 21.94
C ARG A 380 -8.20 -11.00 21.62
N LEU A 381 -8.37 -10.62 20.35
CA LEU A 381 -8.36 -9.21 19.93
C LEU A 381 -9.44 -8.40 20.65
N GLN A 382 -10.67 -8.89 20.68
CA GLN A 382 -11.81 -8.26 21.33
C GLN A 382 -11.51 -7.95 22.80
N ARG A 383 -10.95 -8.93 23.54
CA ARG A 383 -10.53 -8.72 24.94
C ARG A 383 -9.36 -7.74 25.08
N LEU A 384 -8.33 -7.88 24.24
CA LEU A 384 -7.12 -7.04 24.32
C LEU A 384 -7.43 -5.56 24.10
N TYR A 385 -8.34 -5.26 23.18
CA TYR A 385 -8.69 -3.89 22.81
C TYR A 385 -10.00 -3.41 23.44
N SER A 386 -10.67 -4.26 24.24
CA SER A 386 -12.03 -4.00 24.72
C SER A 386 -12.96 -3.55 23.57
N ALA A 387 -12.83 -4.23 22.42
CA ALA A 387 -13.41 -3.78 21.17
C ALA A 387 -14.91 -4.07 21.09
N THR A 388 -15.63 -3.18 20.42
CA THR A 388 -16.99 -3.41 19.94
C THR A 388 -16.92 -4.23 18.65
N LEU A 389 -17.60 -5.38 18.62
CA LEU A 389 -17.70 -6.20 17.42
C LEU A 389 -18.87 -5.74 16.54
N ILE A 390 -18.61 -5.65 15.24
CA ILE A 390 -19.62 -5.42 14.20
C ILE A 390 -19.64 -6.65 13.31
N PHE A 391 -20.75 -7.39 13.36
CA PHE A 391 -20.92 -8.64 12.62
C PHE A 391 -21.34 -8.40 11.17
N GLY A 392 -21.11 -9.37 10.28
CA GLY A 392 -21.29 -9.20 8.83
C GLY A 392 -22.73 -8.87 8.41
N HIS A 393 -23.71 -9.51 9.06
CA HIS A 393 -25.13 -9.46 8.68
C HIS A 393 -26.08 -9.36 9.89
N ASP A 394 -25.61 -8.86 11.03
CA ASP A 394 -26.44 -8.69 12.23
C ASP A 394 -27.22 -7.37 12.18
N PHE A 395 -28.49 -7.47 11.81
CA PHE A 395 -29.38 -6.32 11.69
C PHE A 395 -29.56 -5.56 13.01
N GLU A 396 -29.64 -6.27 14.13
CA GLU A 396 -29.89 -5.66 15.44
C GLU A 396 -28.67 -4.88 15.92
N VAL A 397 -27.48 -5.45 15.83
CA VAL A 397 -26.22 -4.79 16.17
C VAL A 397 -25.98 -3.59 15.27
N GLY A 398 -26.12 -3.76 13.95
CA GLY A 398 -25.92 -2.66 12.98
C GLY A 398 -26.88 -1.49 13.24
N THR A 399 -28.17 -1.79 13.41
CA THR A 399 -29.19 -0.76 13.66
C THR A 399 -28.99 -0.07 15.01
N ALA A 400 -28.57 -0.79 16.05
CA ALA A 400 -28.30 -0.20 17.36
C ALA A 400 -27.17 0.83 17.29
N LEU A 401 -26.08 0.53 16.58
CA LEU A 401 -24.96 1.46 16.39
C LEU A 401 -25.37 2.69 15.58
N ILE A 402 -26.07 2.50 14.46
CA ILE A 402 -26.56 3.61 13.61
C ILE A 402 -27.49 4.56 14.41
N ARG A 403 -28.33 4.01 15.30
CA ARG A 403 -29.21 4.83 16.15
C ARG A 403 -28.47 5.53 17.28
N GLN A 404 -27.35 4.97 17.73
CA GLN A 404 -26.60 5.50 18.85
C GLN A 404 -25.90 6.81 18.49
N LYS A 405 -25.26 6.86 17.31
CA LYS A 405 -24.54 8.05 16.82
C LYS A 405 -24.62 8.18 15.31
N PRO A 406 -24.63 9.42 14.77
CA PRO A 406 -24.57 9.65 13.33
C PRO A 406 -23.23 9.25 12.71
N PHE A 407 -22.14 9.33 13.48
CA PHE A 407 -20.81 8.86 13.12
C PHE A 407 -19.99 8.58 14.39
N TYR A 408 -18.90 7.82 14.22
CA TYR A 408 -17.94 7.48 15.27
C TYR A 408 -16.56 8.09 14.94
N GLN A 409 -15.82 8.56 15.95
CA GLN A 409 -14.57 9.31 15.77
C GLN A 409 -13.50 9.08 16.84
#